data_AF-A0A7C7GT78-F1
#
_entry.id   AF-A0A7C7GT78-F1
#
_cell.length_a   1.000
_cell.length_b   1.000
_cell.length_c   1.000
_cell.angle_alpha   90.00
_cell.angle_beta   90.00
_cell.angle_gamma   90.00
#
_symmetry.space_group_name_H-M   'P 1'
#
loop_
_entity.id
_entity.type
_entity.pdbx_description
1 polymer ?
#
loop_
_entity_poly.entity_id
_entity_poly.type
_entity_poly.pdbx_seq_one_letter_code
_entity_poly.pdbx_strand_id
1 'polypeptide(L)'
;MTTGSAATLDADSDDDGSGDYSNTAGTFSTGGSALSITANDFGLSGAINTGTGTTTILISDGGSIGLGSTVGNMTITGTELGNITAGTLTIGDSSAGAITVNGISSANSTNITTVDLNSSSIVFSTGDSTFNGLTATANTGTITGAVALTVAGTSTFTTSATLSSTSNDFTSAVSFNTTGSSANTTLATNSSIILGASTIGGDHSVTVGGTSKTLNISGAQDVAGVITLQSSGDLTLTSSLSSSSSSDSAISLISTGGGIFDGDSDGSTDIEAANGRLVAVSNGGFGTSANPIETTLSSIDLTNSTTGDVNIYETDGLEISSLTQNADGEDITVSYSGSLSGRDLATFPDSSLGAMTFTQRQPAPVNVADQILEGSGKSVSDVSVENTVQLAKTVESDVIQMTLQNSGSGNKAVASLDSGGSMSSYVTDIFSDPHVLVEFSSDFKEINAGFSGLENFGGKTVEEAQVAKLEPALTSESKVSKSLFQKNKSEAKQVLWQKMVRKVAAKKSGKKKVGKKTSKKSLVGGNSDTNKNQRNKSSNLTPVSGARPFERGSIPLQQRSFR
;
A
#
# COMPACT_ATOMS: atom_id res chain seq x y z
N MET A 1 -13.07 -14.01 51.40
CA MET A 1 -11.99 -15.02 51.29
C MET A 1 -10.94 -14.46 50.34
N THR A 2 -9.64 -14.63 50.65
CA THR A 2 -8.56 -14.25 49.73
C THR A 2 -7.67 -15.46 49.49
N THR A 3 -7.53 -15.88 48.24
CA THR A 3 -6.52 -16.84 47.80
C THR A 3 -5.32 -16.07 47.25
N GLY A 4 -4.09 -16.54 47.51
CA GLY A 4 -2.85 -15.93 47.00
C GLY A 4 -2.40 -16.49 45.65
N SER A 5 -3.23 -17.33 45.03
CA SER A 5 -2.96 -18.11 43.83
C SER A 5 -4.25 -18.29 43.03
N ALA A 6 -4.13 -18.91 41.85
CA ALA A 6 -5.29 -19.34 41.08
C ALA A 6 -6.23 -20.21 41.93
N ALA A 7 -7.53 -20.09 41.66
CA ALA A 7 -8.58 -20.85 42.33
C ALA A 7 -9.55 -21.44 41.31
N THR A 8 -10.01 -22.65 41.58
CA THR A 8 -11.05 -23.35 40.81
C THR A 8 -12.14 -23.76 41.78
N LEU A 9 -13.38 -23.40 41.47
CA LEU A 9 -14.56 -23.74 42.23
C LEU A 9 -15.49 -24.50 41.29
N ASP A 10 -15.90 -25.70 41.70
CA ASP A 10 -16.76 -26.55 40.91
C ASP A 10 -17.93 -26.96 41.79
N ALA A 11 -19.11 -26.40 41.49
CA ALA A 11 -20.34 -26.62 42.25
C ALA A 11 -21.16 -27.80 41.72
N ASP A 12 -20.84 -28.30 40.52
CA ASP A 12 -21.58 -29.33 39.79
C ASP A 12 -20.59 -30.28 39.10
N SER A 13 -19.81 -31.00 39.92
CA SER A 13 -18.64 -31.76 39.46
C SER A 13 -18.94 -33.03 38.64
N ASP A 14 -20.20 -33.47 38.63
CA ASP A 14 -20.69 -34.57 37.81
C ASP A 14 -21.46 -34.11 36.57
N ASP A 15 -21.51 -32.79 36.33
CA ASP A 15 -22.09 -32.13 35.16
C ASP A 15 -23.54 -32.59 34.89
N ASP A 16 -24.30 -32.86 35.96
CA ASP A 16 -25.66 -33.43 35.84
C ASP A 16 -26.75 -32.34 35.74
N GLY A 17 -26.33 -31.07 35.75
CA GLY A 17 -27.22 -29.90 35.75
C GLY A 17 -27.74 -29.59 37.16
N SER A 18 -27.03 -30.03 38.21
CA SER A 18 -27.38 -29.80 39.61
C SER A 18 -26.18 -29.32 40.42
N GLY A 19 -26.18 -28.02 40.74
CA GLY A 19 -25.13 -27.45 41.58
C GLY A 19 -24.88 -25.99 41.26
N ASP A 20 -25.47 -25.11 42.05
CA ASP A 20 -25.38 -23.68 41.80
C ASP A 20 -24.23 -23.06 42.60
N TYR A 21 -23.49 -22.15 41.97
CA TYR A 21 -22.55 -21.31 42.69
C TYR A 21 -23.31 -20.18 43.39
N SER A 22 -23.06 -19.98 44.70
CA SER A 22 -23.64 -18.86 45.44
C SER A 22 -22.62 -18.16 46.34
N ASN A 23 -22.44 -16.87 46.12
CA ASN A 23 -21.77 -15.97 47.06
C ASN A 23 -22.70 -14.84 47.48
N THR A 24 -23.30 -14.99 48.66
CA THR A 24 -24.33 -14.08 49.18
C THR A 24 -23.78 -12.84 49.89
N ALA A 25 -22.51 -12.84 50.31
CA ALA A 25 -21.90 -11.71 51.00
C ALA A 25 -20.36 -11.74 51.00
N GLY A 26 -19.76 -10.56 51.10
CA GLY A 26 -18.31 -10.40 51.20
C GLY A 26 -17.59 -10.60 49.87
N THR A 27 -16.28 -10.35 49.89
CA THR A 27 -15.43 -10.42 48.69
C THR A 27 -14.68 -11.75 48.64
N PHE A 28 -14.77 -12.44 47.51
CA PHE A 28 -13.83 -13.48 47.10
C PHE A 28 -12.75 -12.82 46.25
N SER A 29 -11.48 -12.96 46.62
CA SER A 29 -10.37 -12.37 45.85
C SER A 29 -9.25 -13.39 45.65
N THR A 30 -8.59 -13.31 44.50
CA THR A 30 -7.42 -14.15 44.16
C THR A 30 -6.11 -13.36 44.16
N GLY A 31 -6.14 -12.11 44.63
CA GLY A 31 -4.97 -11.23 44.65
C GLY A 31 -4.37 -10.93 43.27
N GLY A 32 -5.15 -11.03 42.19
CA GLY A 32 -4.65 -10.84 40.82
C GLY A 32 -4.56 -12.12 39.98
N SER A 33 -4.77 -13.29 40.59
CA SER A 33 -4.66 -14.59 39.90
C SER A 33 -5.97 -14.99 39.22
N ALA A 34 -5.94 -16.01 38.36
CA ALA A 34 -7.14 -16.52 37.71
C ALA A 34 -8.14 -17.16 38.68
N LEU A 35 -9.43 -17.02 38.40
CA LEU A 35 -10.53 -17.74 39.06
C LEU A 35 -11.34 -18.46 37.99
N SER A 36 -11.64 -19.74 38.20
CA SER A 36 -12.60 -20.49 37.38
C SER A 36 -13.73 -21.01 38.27
N ILE A 37 -14.96 -20.83 37.81
CA ILE A 37 -16.19 -21.30 38.46
C ILE A 37 -16.94 -22.13 37.44
N THR A 38 -17.26 -23.37 37.80
CA THR A 38 -18.17 -24.26 37.05
C THR A 38 -19.41 -24.52 37.92
N ALA A 39 -20.59 -24.32 37.35
CA ALA A 39 -21.87 -24.50 38.05
C ALA A 39 -23.03 -24.64 37.05
N ASN A 40 -24.18 -25.12 37.51
CA ASN A 40 -25.42 -25.10 36.75
C ASN A 40 -26.00 -23.67 36.66
N ASP A 41 -26.05 -22.94 37.79
CA ASP A 41 -26.43 -21.52 37.84
C ASP A 41 -25.43 -20.69 38.68
N PHE A 42 -25.47 -19.36 38.53
CA PHE A 42 -24.54 -18.42 39.15
C PHE A 42 -25.27 -17.32 39.92
N GLY A 43 -25.11 -17.30 41.25
CA GLY A 43 -25.65 -16.27 42.14
C GLY A 43 -24.58 -15.43 42.84
N LEU A 44 -24.57 -14.11 42.63
CA LEU A 44 -23.59 -13.20 43.25
C LEU A 44 -24.21 -11.93 43.86
N SER A 45 -24.45 -11.97 45.18
CA SER A 45 -24.77 -10.77 45.98
C SER A 45 -23.55 -10.17 46.69
N GLY A 46 -22.50 -10.97 46.91
CA GLY A 46 -21.18 -10.52 47.35
C GLY A 46 -20.38 -9.89 46.20
N ALA A 47 -19.05 -9.97 46.26
CA ALA A 47 -18.17 -9.51 45.19
C ALA A 47 -17.10 -10.55 44.83
N ILE A 48 -16.66 -10.54 43.57
CA ILE A 48 -15.49 -11.27 43.09
C ILE A 48 -14.45 -10.25 42.63
N ASN A 49 -13.20 -10.40 43.06
CA ASN A 49 -12.10 -9.52 42.67
C ASN A 49 -10.84 -10.31 42.32
N THR A 50 -10.65 -10.52 41.02
CA THR A 50 -9.43 -11.10 40.44
C THR A 50 -8.46 -10.04 39.94
N GLY A 51 -8.73 -8.75 40.17
CA GLY A 51 -7.87 -7.64 39.77
C GLY A 51 -7.67 -7.61 38.26
N THR A 52 -6.43 -7.72 37.80
CA THR A 52 -6.08 -7.85 36.37
C THR A 52 -6.15 -9.29 35.85
N GLY A 53 -6.40 -10.26 36.73
CA GLY A 53 -6.53 -11.67 36.38
C GLY A 53 -7.83 -11.97 35.64
N THR A 54 -7.91 -13.19 35.10
CA THR A 54 -9.11 -13.70 34.43
C THR A 54 -10.08 -14.30 35.45
N THR A 55 -11.35 -13.96 35.35
CA THR A 55 -12.45 -14.72 35.96
C THR A 55 -13.15 -15.49 34.85
N THR A 56 -13.36 -16.79 35.05
CA THR A 56 -14.07 -17.66 34.11
C THR A 56 -15.31 -18.22 34.81
N ILE A 57 -16.47 -18.09 34.18
CA ILE A 57 -17.73 -18.68 34.64
C ILE A 57 -18.23 -19.62 33.55
N LEU A 58 -18.32 -20.91 33.87
CA LEU A 58 -18.75 -21.97 32.97
C LEU A 58 -20.06 -22.56 33.46
N ILE A 59 -20.94 -22.85 32.50
CA ILE A 59 -22.10 -23.70 32.74
C ILE A 59 -21.67 -25.17 32.63
N SER A 60 -21.97 -25.97 33.63
CA SER A 60 -21.51 -27.37 33.77
C SER A 60 -22.10 -28.31 32.71
N ASP A 61 -23.40 -28.16 32.41
CA ASP A 61 -24.17 -29.12 31.61
C ASP A 61 -24.28 -28.74 30.12
N GLY A 62 -23.60 -27.68 29.68
CA GLY A 62 -23.71 -27.14 28.32
C GLY A 62 -25.03 -26.41 28.04
N GLY A 63 -25.79 -26.02 29.07
CA GLY A 63 -27.02 -25.26 28.94
C GLY A 63 -26.83 -23.85 28.34
N SER A 64 -27.94 -23.15 28.15
CA SER A 64 -27.96 -21.74 27.71
C SER A 64 -27.58 -20.79 28.85
N ILE A 65 -27.03 -19.62 28.50
CA ILE A 65 -26.69 -18.58 29.47
C ILE A 65 -27.44 -17.29 29.14
N GLY A 66 -28.15 -16.76 30.12
CA GLY A 66 -28.75 -15.43 30.06
C GLY A 66 -27.83 -14.41 30.71
N LEU A 67 -27.40 -13.38 29.95
CA LEU A 67 -26.57 -12.29 30.45
C LEU A 67 -27.37 -10.97 30.47
N GLY A 68 -27.56 -10.42 31.66
CA GLY A 68 -28.33 -9.19 31.88
C GLY A 68 -29.78 -9.47 32.25
N SER A 69 -30.72 -8.79 31.60
CA SER A 69 -32.16 -8.88 31.89
C SER A 69 -32.85 -10.02 31.15
N THR A 70 -32.18 -11.17 31.00
CA THR A 70 -32.69 -12.34 30.28
C THR A 70 -32.29 -13.61 31.02
N VAL A 71 -33.14 -14.63 30.96
CA VAL A 71 -32.95 -15.91 31.65
C VAL A 71 -32.31 -16.92 30.70
N GLY A 72 -31.37 -17.71 31.21
CA GLY A 72 -30.88 -18.95 30.61
C GLY A 72 -31.00 -20.12 31.59
N ASN A 73 -30.33 -21.24 31.32
CA ASN A 73 -30.10 -22.28 32.32
C ASN A 73 -29.26 -21.70 33.47
N MET A 74 -28.15 -21.05 33.11
CA MET A 74 -27.45 -20.10 33.96
C MET A 74 -27.94 -18.68 33.68
N THR A 75 -28.19 -17.89 34.72
CA THR A 75 -28.55 -16.48 34.59
C THR A 75 -27.53 -15.61 35.33
N ILE A 76 -26.82 -14.76 34.59
CA ILE A 76 -25.91 -13.75 35.16
C ILE A 76 -26.55 -12.39 34.94
N THR A 77 -27.13 -11.81 35.97
CA THR A 77 -27.78 -10.50 35.90
C THR A 77 -26.76 -9.37 35.74
N GLY A 78 -27.22 -8.19 35.29
CA GLY A 78 -26.36 -7.00 35.23
C GLY A 78 -25.82 -6.58 36.60
N THR A 79 -26.57 -6.78 37.68
CA THR A 79 -26.12 -6.50 39.05
C THR A 79 -24.98 -7.43 39.46
N GLU A 80 -25.09 -8.72 39.13
CA GLU A 80 -24.03 -9.70 39.39
C GLU A 80 -22.78 -9.40 38.58
N LEU A 81 -22.93 -9.03 37.30
CA LEU A 81 -21.82 -8.57 36.47
C LEU A 81 -21.09 -7.37 37.11
N GLY A 82 -21.85 -6.40 37.64
CA GLY A 82 -21.30 -5.21 38.30
C GLY A 82 -20.53 -5.51 39.60
N ASN A 83 -20.75 -6.68 40.20
CA ASN A 83 -20.07 -7.15 41.40
C ASN A 83 -18.75 -7.88 41.11
N ILE A 84 -18.37 -8.02 39.83
CA ILE A 84 -17.12 -8.66 39.41
C ILE A 84 -16.10 -7.58 39.04
N THR A 85 -14.88 -7.69 39.58
CA THR A 85 -13.69 -6.95 39.14
C THR A 85 -12.70 -7.93 38.52
N ALA A 86 -12.39 -7.75 37.24
CA ALA A 86 -11.49 -8.62 36.48
C ALA A 86 -10.80 -7.88 35.33
N GLY A 87 -9.63 -8.38 34.92
CA GLY A 87 -9.05 -7.98 33.63
C GLY A 87 -9.95 -8.50 32.52
N THR A 88 -10.08 -9.83 32.46
CA THR A 88 -10.98 -10.52 31.55
C THR A 88 -12.03 -11.29 32.34
N LEU A 89 -13.30 -11.17 31.95
CA LEU A 89 -14.36 -12.06 32.39
C LEU A 89 -14.76 -12.96 31.21
N THR A 90 -14.39 -14.23 31.27
CA THR A 90 -14.86 -15.24 30.31
C THR A 90 -16.17 -15.85 30.80
N ILE A 91 -17.18 -15.89 29.94
CA ILE A 91 -18.49 -16.51 30.21
C ILE A 91 -18.74 -17.58 29.14
N GLY A 92 -18.89 -18.81 29.59
CA GLY A 92 -19.04 -19.98 28.74
C GLY A 92 -17.74 -20.47 28.10
N ASP A 93 -17.87 -21.51 27.29
CA ASP A 93 -16.81 -22.12 26.48
C ASP A 93 -17.43 -22.78 25.24
N SER A 94 -16.68 -23.65 24.54
CA SER A 94 -17.17 -24.34 23.35
C SER A 94 -18.30 -25.35 23.60
N SER A 95 -18.53 -25.75 24.85
CA SER A 95 -19.59 -26.68 25.25
C SER A 95 -20.88 -25.95 25.66
N ALA A 96 -20.78 -24.67 26.04
CA ALA A 96 -21.92 -23.86 26.42
C ALA A 96 -22.94 -23.71 25.28
N GLY A 97 -24.23 -23.84 25.62
CA GLY A 97 -25.34 -23.52 24.74
C GLY A 97 -25.46 -22.01 24.50
N ALA A 98 -26.54 -21.57 23.86
CA ALA A 98 -26.66 -20.20 23.40
C ALA A 98 -26.51 -19.17 24.54
N ILE A 99 -25.76 -18.08 24.28
CA ILE A 99 -25.72 -16.90 25.14
C ILE A 99 -26.70 -15.86 24.59
N THR A 100 -27.65 -15.43 25.42
CA THR A 100 -28.50 -14.26 25.11
C THR A 100 -28.09 -13.10 26.00
N VAL A 101 -27.80 -11.94 25.41
CA VAL A 101 -27.41 -10.71 26.11
C VAL A 101 -28.55 -9.70 26.01
N ASN A 102 -28.92 -9.11 27.14
CA ASN A 102 -29.99 -8.13 27.24
C ASN A 102 -29.70 -7.03 28.26
N GLY A 103 -29.57 -5.77 27.81
CA GLY A 103 -29.67 -4.63 28.72
C GLY A 103 -28.48 -4.44 29.66
N ILE A 104 -27.26 -4.75 29.22
CA ILE A 104 -26.06 -4.49 30.03
C ILE A 104 -25.73 -3.00 30.00
N SER A 105 -25.83 -2.33 31.14
CA SER A 105 -25.43 -0.92 31.26
C SER A 105 -23.92 -0.75 31.44
N SER A 106 -23.40 0.45 31.17
CA SER A 106 -22.00 0.80 31.47
C SER A 106 -21.62 0.56 32.92
N ALA A 107 -22.54 0.81 33.88
CA ALA A 107 -22.30 0.54 35.30
C ALA A 107 -22.13 -0.96 35.59
N ASN A 108 -22.79 -1.84 34.82
CA ASN A 108 -22.68 -3.28 35.00
C ASN A 108 -21.33 -3.83 34.54
N SER A 109 -20.70 -3.21 33.54
CA SER A 109 -19.42 -3.67 32.97
C SER A 109 -18.20 -2.82 33.37
N THR A 110 -18.40 -1.75 34.16
CA THR A 110 -17.35 -0.77 34.51
C THR A 110 -16.06 -1.39 35.07
N ASN A 111 -16.17 -2.43 35.90
CA ASN A 111 -15.02 -3.01 36.61
C ASN A 111 -14.34 -4.16 35.85
N ILE A 112 -14.75 -4.40 34.60
CA ILE A 112 -14.24 -5.46 33.75
C ILE A 112 -13.58 -4.81 32.54
N THR A 113 -12.32 -5.15 32.23
CA THR A 113 -11.64 -4.58 31.05
C THR A 113 -12.18 -5.20 29.76
N THR A 114 -12.37 -6.51 29.74
CA THR A 114 -12.92 -7.24 28.59
C THR A 114 -13.87 -8.33 29.05
N VAL A 115 -15.06 -8.36 28.47
CA VAL A 115 -15.96 -9.51 28.56
C VAL A 115 -15.68 -10.40 27.35
N ASP A 116 -15.41 -11.67 27.61
CA ASP A 116 -15.13 -12.70 26.62
C ASP A 116 -16.27 -13.73 26.64
N LEU A 117 -17.14 -13.69 25.63
CA LEU A 117 -18.29 -14.58 25.50
C LEU A 117 -17.92 -15.74 24.58
N ASN A 118 -18.12 -16.97 25.03
CA ASN A 118 -17.82 -18.17 24.25
C ASN A 118 -18.96 -19.18 24.38
N SER A 119 -19.58 -19.57 23.26
CA SER A 119 -20.75 -20.46 23.27
C SER A 119 -21.10 -21.07 21.91
N SER A 120 -22.21 -21.80 21.83
CA SER A 120 -22.76 -22.29 20.56
C SER A 120 -23.22 -21.16 19.63
N SER A 121 -23.82 -20.10 20.17
CA SER A 121 -24.36 -18.93 19.45
C SER A 121 -24.55 -17.76 20.40
N ILE A 122 -24.43 -16.52 19.91
CA ILE A 122 -24.56 -15.31 20.74
C ILE A 122 -25.62 -14.38 20.13
N VAL A 123 -26.55 -13.91 20.94
CA VAL A 123 -27.60 -12.98 20.51
C VAL A 123 -27.65 -11.77 21.44
N PHE A 124 -27.45 -10.57 20.89
CA PHE A 124 -27.74 -9.30 21.57
C PHE A 124 -29.17 -8.88 21.22
N SER A 125 -30.08 -8.92 22.20
CA SER A 125 -31.51 -8.69 21.93
C SER A 125 -32.23 -7.94 23.04
N THR A 126 -33.39 -7.39 22.69
CA THR A 126 -34.37 -6.67 23.52
C THR A 126 -33.89 -5.34 24.14
N GLY A 127 -32.75 -5.30 24.82
CA GLY A 127 -32.19 -4.09 25.43
C GLY A 127 -30.75 -3.84 25.01
N ASP A 128 -30.42 -2.55 24.81
CA ASP A 128 -29.07 -2.10 24.43
C ASP A 128 -28.02 -2.56 25.44
N SER A 129 -26.83 -2.88 24.97
CA SER A 129 -25.75 -3.42 25.81
C SER A 129 -24.45 -2.64 25.63
N THR A 130 -23.75 -2.40 26.73
CA THR A 130 -22.49 -1.64 26.78
C THR A 130 -21.39 -2.43 27.47
N PHE A 131 -20.22 -2.48 26.83
CA PHE A 131 -19.02 -3.13 27.38
C PHE A 131 -17.80 -2.20 27.28
N ASN A 132 -16.84 -2.36 28.20
CA ASN A 132 -15.54 -1.70 28.07
C ASN A 132 -14.68 -2.32 26.97
N GLY A 133 -14.79 -3.62 26.74
CA GLY A 133 -14.14 -4.38 25.68
C GLY A 133 -14.88 -5.69 25.52
N LEU A 134 -14.92 -6.23 24.30
CA LEU A 134 -15.76 -7.38 23.98
C LEU A 134 -15.03 -8.36 23.05
N THR A 135 -14.95 -9.61 23.47
CA THR A 135 -14.68 -10.74 22.56
C THR A 135 -15.92 -11.61 22.53
N ALA A 136 -16.39 -11.97 21.35
CA ALA A 136 -17.56 -12.81 21.18
C ALA A 136 -17.26 -13.92 20.19
N THR A 137 -17.32 -15.17 20.64
CA THR A 137 -17.03 -16.37 19.85
C THR A 137 -18.24 -17.29 19.89
N ALA A 138 -18.82 -17.57 18.72
CA ALA A 138 -19.83 -18.63 18.59
C ALA A 138 -19.26 -19.78 17.76
N ASN A 139 -19.21 -20.98 18.36
CA ASN A 139 -18.48 -22.13 17.82
C ASN A 139 -19.27 -22.91 16.75
N THR A 140 -20.60 -22.84 16.78
CA THR A 140 -21.46 -23.63 15.86
C THR A 140 -22.46 -22.78 15.09
N GLY A 141 -22.99 -21.74 15.74
CA GLY A 141 -24.01 -20.85 15.20
C GLY A 141 -23.43 -19.50 14.83
N THR A 142 -24.27 -18.47 14.92
CA THR A 142 -23.95 -17.10 14.52
C THR A 142 -23.95 -16.15 15.70
N ILE A 143 -23.40 -14.96 15.47
CA ILE A 143 -23.54 -13.80 16.35
C ILE A 143 -24.55 -12.86 15.72
N THR A 144 -25.62 -12.50 16.44
CA THR A 144 -26.64 -11.57 15.92
C THR A 144 -26.96 -10.46 16.91
N GLY A 145 -27.21 -9.26 16.40
CA GLY A 145 -27.54 -8.09 17.22
C GLY A 145 -28.40 -7.10 16.45
N ALA A 146 -29.66 -6.94 16.88
CA ALA A 146 -30.60 -5.97 16.30
C ALA A 146 -30.86 -4.76 17.20
N VAL A 147 -30.31 -4.76 18.42
CA VAL A 147 -30.32 -3.65 19.38
C VAL A 147 -28.95 -2.96 19.40
N ALA A 148 -28.82 -1.80 20.04
CA ALA A 148 -27.54 -1.10 20.07
C ALA A 148 -26.52 -1.89 20.90
N LEU A 149 -25.33 -2.07 20.33
CA LEU A 149 -24.15 -2.57 21.02
C LEU A 149 -23.10 -1.45 21.06
N THR A 150 -22.74 -1.04 22.28
CA THR A 150 -21.72 -0.02 22.52
C THR A 150 -20.48 -0.67 23.13
N VAL A 151 -19.31 -0.48 22.50
CA VAL A 151 -18.04 -0.98 23.06
C VAL A 151 -16.98 0.09 23.00
N ALA A 152 -16.44 0.45 24.17
CA ALA A 152 -15.46 1.53 24.28
C ALA A 152 -14.07 1.11 23.75
N GLY A 153 -13.64 -0.09 24.13
CA GLY A 153 -12.38 -0.72 23.74
C GLY A 153 -12.54 -1.60 22.52
N THR A 154 -11.52 -2.41 22.26
CA THR A 154 -11.47 -3.29 21.09
C THR A 154 -12.60 -4.32 21.13
N SER A 155 -13.11 -4.65 19.94
CA SER A 155 -14.14 -5.67 19.75
C SER A 155 -13.71 -6.71 18.72
N THR A 156 -13.93 -7.99 19.03
CA THR A 156 -13.67 -9.10 18.11
C THR A 156 -14.86 -10.04 18.07
N PHE A 157 -15.30 -10.38 16.85
CA PHE A 157 -16.39 -11.32 16.60
C PHE A 157 -15.86 -12.50 15.78
N THR A 158 -15.98 -13.71 16.33
CA THR A 158 -15.46 -14.93 15.72
C THR A 158 -16.62 -15.85 15.32
N THR A 159 -16.84 -15.99 14.01
CA THR A 159 -17.97 -16.62 13.27
C THR A 159 -18.75 -15.60 12.42
N SER A 160 -19.72 -16.08 11.63
CA SER A 160 -20.69 -15.23 10.93
C SER A 160 -21.40 -14.29 11.91
N ALA A 161 -21.37 -12.99 11.63
CA ALA A 161 -21.87 -11.96 12.53
C ALA A 161 -22.81 -10.98 11.81
N THR A 162 -23.96 -10.68 12.40
CA THR A 162 -24.89 -9.66 11.88
C THR A 162 -25.27 -8.70 12.99
N LEU A 163 -24.63 -7.53 13.01
CA LEU A 163 -24.86 -6.43 13.95
C LEU A 163 -25.55 -5.29 13.20
N SER A 164 -26.87 -5.39 13.07
CA SER A 164 -27.66 -4.58 12.12
C SER A 164 -28.23 -3.28 12.70
N SER A 165 -28.02 -2.99 13.98
CA SER A 165 -28.49 -1.75 14.58
C SER A 165 -27.65 -0.55 14.13
N THR A 166 -28.27 0.46 13.51
CA THR A 166 -27.58 1.72 13.18
C THR A 166 -27.17 2.53 14.42
N SER A 167 -27.58 2.10 15.61
CA SER A 167 -27.18 2.72 16.89
C SER A 167 -26.00 2.01 17.55
N ASN A 168 -25.41 0.99 16.91
CA ASN A 168 -24.13 0.44 17.38
C ASN A 168 -23.07 1.53 17.45
N ASP A 169 -22.20 1.48 18.46
CA ASP A 169 -21.18 2.49 18.69
C ASP A 169 -19.88 1.83 19.19
N PHE A 170 -18.90 1.74 18.29
CA PHE A 170 -17.59 1.15 18.57
C PHE A 170 -16.53 2.24 18.51
N THR A 171 -15.95 2.60 19.65
CA THR A 171 -15.00 3.73 19.71
C THR A 171 -13.54 3.32 19.51
N SER A 172 -13.27 2.02 19.42
CA SER A 172 -11.96 1.43 19.11
C SER A 172 -12.08 0.44 17.94
N ALA A 173 -10.97 -0.20 17.58
CA ALA A 173 -10.93 -1.15 16.48
C ALA A 173 -11.92 -2.32 16.64
N VAL A 174 -12.64 -2.62 15.57
CA VAL A 174 -13.55 -3.75 15.43
C VAL A 174 -12.98 -4.75 14.43
N SER A 175 -12.97 -6.04 14.76
CA SER A 175 -12.44 -7.11 13.92
C SER A 175 -13.44 -8.25 13.77
N PHE A 176 -13.42 -8.91 12.61
CA PHE A 176 -14.22 -10.10 12.32
C PHE A 176 -13.33 -11.24 11.87
N ASN A 177 -13.52 -12.43 12.45
CA ASN A 177 -12.74 -13.62 12.12
C ASN A 177 -13.69 -14.79 11.84
N THR A 178 -13.89 -15.14 10.57
CA THR A 178 -14.85 -16.17 10.18
C THR A 178 -14.18 -17.27 9.37
N THR A 179 -14.78 -18.46 9.35
CA THR A 179 -14.30 -19.58 8.54
C THR A 179 -15.43 -20.14 7.68
N GLY A 180 -15.10 -20.45 6.42
CA GLY A 180 -16.05 -21.01 5.46
C GLY A 180 -16.70 -19.94 4.56
N SER A 181 -17.00 -20.34 3.32
CA SER A 181 -17.45 -19.47 2.22
C SER A 181 -18.83 -18.82 2.42
N SER A 182 -19.59 -19.25 3.43
CA SER A 182 -20.90 -18.70 3.76
C SER A 182 -20.88 -17.90 5.07
N ALA A 183 -19.70 -17.69 5.65
CA ALA A 183 -19.56 -17.05 6.93
C ALA A 183 -19.46 -15.52 6.78
N ASN A 184 -20.63 -14.94 6.49
CA ASN A 184 -20.77 -13.52 6.18
C ASN A 184 -20.74 -12.65 7.44
N THR A 185 -20.37 -11.40 7.26
CA THR A 185 -20.34 -10.39 8.31
C THR A 185 -21.12 -9.14 7.87
N THR A 186 -21.86 -8.54 8.80
CA THR A 186 -22.61 -7.32 8.57
C THR A 186 -22.53 -6.44 9.80
N LEU A 187 -22.13 -5.18 9.63
CA LEU A 187 -22.13 -4.16 10.67
C LEU A 187 -22.80 -2.89 10.16
N ALA A 188 -23.80 -2.41 10.89
CA ALA A 188 -24.38 -1.09 10.69
C ALA A 188 -24.10 -0.19 11.89
N THR A 189 -23.91 1.10 11.66
CA THR A 189 -23.73 2.14 12.69
C THR A 189 -23.96 3.53 12.08
N ASN A 190 -24.31 4.51 12.90
CA ASN A 190 -24.32 5.94 12.57
C ASN A 190 -23.17 6.70 13.28
N SER A 191 -22.19 5.97 13.81
CA SER A 191 -20.95 6.47 14.40
C SER A 191 -19.77 6.18 13.49
N SER A 192 -18.73 7.02 13.56
CA SER A 192 -17.45 6.68 12.92
C SER A 192 -16.89 5.40 13.54
N ILE A 193 -16.23 4.57 12.73
CA ILE A 193 -15.60 3.34 13.21
C ILE A 193 -14.22 3.14 12.62
N ILE A 194 -13.46 2.29 13.30
CA ILE A 194 -12.16 1.80 12.87
C ILE A 194 -12.30 0.27 12.71
N LEU A 195 -12.03 -0.24 11.52
CA LEU A 195 -11.86 -1.68 11.31
C LEU A 195 -10.41 -2.05 11.62
N GLY A 196 -10.24 -2.98 12.54
CA GLY A 196 -8.98 -3.69 12.78
C GLY A 196 -8.86 -4.86 11.82
N ALA A 197 -7.72 -5.56 11.85
CA ALA A 197 -7.47 -6.69 10.96
C ALA A 197 -8.57 -7.77 11.06
N SER A 198 -9.06 -8.23 9.91
CA SER A 198 -10.14 -9.21 9.80
C SER A 198 -9.80 -10.25 8.74
N THR A 199 -10.16 -11.52 9.01
CA THR A 199 -10.13 -12.61 8.02
C THR A 199 -11.53 -13.19 7.91
N ILE A 200 -12.15 -13.08 6.74
CA ILE A 200 -13.58 -13.37 6.55
C ILE A 200 -13.73 -14.37 5.40
N GLY A 201 -14.30 -15.54 5.71
CA GLY A 201 -14.53 -16.59 4.73
C GLY A 201 -15.68 -16.30 3.76
N GLY A 202 -16.69 -15.52 4.17
CA GLY A 202 -17.83 -15.12 3.34
C GLY A 202 -17.74 -13.68 2.85
N ASP A 203 -18.89 -13.03 2.72
CA ASP A 203 -19.00 -11.61 2.38
C ASP A 203 -18.78 -10.70 3.60
N HIS A 204 -18.26 -9.51 3.37
CA HIS A 204 -18.09 -8.46 4.37
C HIS A 204 -18.89 -7.21 4.01
N SER A 205 -19.83 -6.82 4.88
CA SER A 205 -20.64 -5.61 4.69
C SER A 205 -20.54 -4.68 5.89
N VAL A 206 -20.17 -3.43 5.66
CA VAL A 206 -20.12 -2.40 6.70
C VAL A 206 -20.79 -1.12 6.22
N THR A 207 -21.70 -0.59 7.03
CA THR A 207 -22.44 0.64 6.75
C THR A 207 -22.28 1.63 7.88
N VAL A 208 -21.56 2.71 7.60
CA VAL A 208 -21.38 3.86 8.48
C VAL A 208 -22.26 5.00 7.98
N GLY A 209 -23.49 5.04 8.50
CA GLY A 209 -24.47 6.08 8.23
C GLY A 209 -24.21 7.36 9.03
N GLY A 210 -25.28 8.04 9.43
CA GLY A 210 -25.20 9.34 10.09
C GLY A 210 -24.82 10.48 9.14
N THR A 211 -24.25 11.55 9.68
CA THR A 211 -23.79 12.71 8.90
C THR A 211 -22.29 12.87 9.07
N SER A 212 -21.56 12.83 7.96
CA SER A 212 -20.11 13.03 7.92
C SER A 212 -19.34 12.10 8.87
N LYS A 213 -19.74 10.83 8.93
CA LYS A 213 -19.08 9.79 9.73
C LYS A 213 -18.12 8.99 8.88
N THR A 214 -16.98 8.71 9.47
CA THR A 214 -15.82 8.16 8.79
C THR A 214 -15.72 6.66 9.01
N LEU A 215 -15.19 5.97 8.00
CA LEU A 215 -14.79 4.57 8.08
C LEU A 215 -13.28 4.51 7.88
N ASN A 216 -12.54 4.09 8.91
CA ASN A 216 -11.08 3.90 8.79
C ASN A 216 -10.72 2.41 8.79
N ILE A 217 -9.94 1.98 7.81
CA ILE A 217 -9.39 0.64 7.71
C ILE A 217 -7.97 0.66 8.28
N SER A 218 -7.84 0.30 9.55
CA SER A 218 -6.55 0.34 10.27
C SER A 218 -5.78 -0.98 10.27
N GLY A 219 -6.44 -2.06 9.88
CA GLY A 219 -5.81 -3.36 9.67
C GLY A 219 -6.38 -4.05 8.45
N ALA A 220 -5.59 -4.94 7.84
CA ALA A 220 -5.94 -5.61 6.61
C ALA A 220 -7.28 -6.34 6.70
N GLN A 221 -8.13 -6.18 5.69
CA GLN A 221 -9.34 -6.98 5.52
C GLN A 221 -9.09 -8.03 4.44
N ASP A 222 -8.91 -9.28 4.84
CA ASP A 222 -8.75 -10.43 3.94
C ASP A 222 -10.09 -11.16 3.82
N VAL A 223 -10.75 -11.05 2.67
CA VAL A 223 -12.13 -11.49 2.47
C VAL A 223 -12.22 -12.43 1.27
N ALA A 224 -12.68 -13.66 1.50
CA ALA A 224 -12.85 -14.60 0.38
C ALA A 224 -14.04 -14.23 -0.51
N GLY A 225 -15.12 -13.67 0.07
CA GLY A 225 -16.29 -13.17 -0.65
C GLY A 225 -16.17 -11.70 -1.08
N VAL A 226 -17.32 -11.05 -1.24
CA VAL A 226 -17.42 -9.63 -1.62
C VAL A 226 -17.18 -8.72 -0.42
N ILE A 227 -16.51 -7.59 -0.64
CA ILE A 227 -16.39 -6.49 0.32
C ILE A 227 -17.37 -5.37 -0.08
N THR A 228 -18.22 -4.91 0.83
CA THR A 228 -19.11 -3.75 0.64
C THR A 228 -18.97 -2.80 1.82
N LEU A 229 -18.39 -1.63 1.58
CA LEU A 229 -18.13 -0.63 2.61
C LEU A 229 -18.80 0.70 2.24
N GLN A 230 -19.52 1.28 3.20
CA GLN A 230 -20.14 2.58 3.06
C GLN A 230 -19.78 3.51 4.23
N SER A 231 -19.47 4.76 3.92
CA SER A 231 -19.31 5.87 4.86
C SER A 231 -20.16 7.09 4.46
N SER A 232 -20.65 7.82 5.46
CA SER A 232 -21.39 9.07 5.25
C SER A 232 -20.48 10.30 5.13
N GLY A 233 -19.24 10.19 5.60
CA GLY A 233 -18.09 11.07 5.33
C GLY A 233 -16.98 10.25 4.70
N ASP A 234 -15.72 10.51 5.05
CA ASP A 234 -14.57 9.87 4.40
C ASP A 234 -14.43 8.38 4.69
N LEU A 235 -13.92 7.64 3.70
CA LEU A 235 -13.39 6.29 3.83
C LEU A 235 -11.87 6.37 3.71
N THR A 236 -11.13 5.92 4.71
CA THR A 236 -9.67 5.97 4.74
C THR A 236 -9.08 4.56 4.83
N LEU A 237 -8.14 4.26 3.95
CA LEU A 237 -7.41 3.00 3.86
C LEU A 237 -6.03 3.21 4.47
N THR A 238 -5.81 2.83 5.73
CA THR A 238 -4.45 2.80 6.33
C THR A 238 -3.86 1.37 6.23
N SER A 239 -4.57 0.48 5.56
CA SER A 239 -4.25 -0.92 5.39
C SER A 239 -5.11 -1.50 4.26
N SER A 240 -4.76 -2.70 3.80
CA SER A 240 -5.30 -3.28 2.58
C SER A 240 -6.74 -3.80 2.71
N LEU A 241 -7.48 -3.73 1.60
CA LEU A 241 -8.71 -4.46 1.32
C LEU A 241 -8.40 -5.51 0.24
N SER A 242 -8.50 -6.80 0.57
CA SER A 242 -8.26 -7.89 -0.39
C SER A 242 -9.49 -8.77 -0.51
N SER A 243 -9.96 -8.97 -1.75
CA SER A 243 -11.06 -9.86 -2.09
C SER A 243 -10.64 -10.91 -3.11
N SER A 244 -10.93 -12.19 -2.80
CA SER A 244 -10.76 -13.28 -3.77
C SER A 244 -11.93 -13.46 -4.74
N SER A 245 -13.00 -12.67 -4.56
CA SER A 245 -14.20 -12.74 -5.39
C SER A 245 -13.90 -12.35 -6.83
N SER A 246 -14.36 -13.15 -7.79
CA SER A 246 -14.31 -12.81 -9.22
C SER A 246 -15.55 -12.06 -9.70
N SER A 247 -16.26 -11.41 -8.76
CA SER A 247 -17.49 -10.69 -9.05
C SER A 247 -17.21 -9.37 -9.74
N ASP A 248 -18.21 -8.94 -10.50
CA ASP A 248 -18.40 -7.61 -11.06
C ASP A 248 -18.55 -6.49 -10.00
N SER A 249 -18.58 -6.86 -8.73
CA SER A 249 -18.47 -5.97 -7.59
C SER A 249 -17.79 -6.74 -6.46
N ALA A 250 -16.54 -7.18 -6.71
CA ALA A 250 -15.74 -7.89 -5.72
C ALA A 250 -15.46 -7.01 -4.50
N ILE A 251 -15.19 -5.72 -4.77
CA ILE A 251 -15.08 -4.68 -3.75
C ILE A 251 -16.01 -3.52 -4.17
N SER A 252 -16.87 -3.09 -3.26
CA SER A 252 -17.79 -1.97 -3.42
C SER A 252 -17.54 -0.94 -2.33
N LEU A 253 -17.13 0.28 -2.70
CA LEU A 253 -16.81 1.37 -1.79
C LEU A 253 -17.73 2.56 -2.06
N ILE A 254 -18.40 3.06 -1.03
CA ILE A 254 -19.31 4.20 -1.14
C ILE A 254 -18.99 5.23 -0.06
N SER A 255 -18.55 6.41 -0.47
CA SER A 255 -18.40 7.58 0.38
C SER A 255 -19.44 8.63 -0.02
N THR A 256 -20.55 8.73 0.71
CA THR A 256 -21.71 9.53 0.26
C THR A 256 -21.54 11.03 0.45
N GLY A 257 -20.63 11.44 1.33
CA GLY A 257 -20.39 12.85 1.65
C GLY A 257 -18.93 13.24 1.75
N GLY A 258 -18.01 12.27 1.62
CA GLY A 258 -16.56 12.48 1.73
C GLY A 258 -15.80 11.86 0.56
N GLY A 259 -14.48 11.76 0.71
CA GLY A 259 -13.61 11.08 -0.22
C GLY A 259 -13.36 9.60 0.12
N ILE A 260 -12.56 8.94 -0.72
CA ILE A 260 -11.93 7.65 -0.47
C ILE A 260 -10.43 7.89 -0.56
N PHE A 261 -9.67 7.65 0.50
CA PHE A 261 -8.26 8.06 0.58
C PHE A 261 -7.36 6.92 1.05
N ASP A 262 -6.16 6.86 0.48
CA ASP A 262 -5.04 6.15 1.08
C ASP A 262 -4.53 7.02 2.25
N GLY A 263 -4.54 6.41 3.42
CA GLY A 263 -4.13 6.98 4.69
C GLY A 263 -2.75 6.52 5.16
N ASP A 264 -2.14 5.54 4.51
CA ASP A 264 -0.72 5.25 4.67
C ASP A 264 0.10 6.02 3.61
N SER A 265 1.39 5.72 3.47
CA SER A 265 2.25 6.36 2.44
C SER A 265 3.42 5.43 2.12
N ASP A 266 3.23 4.13 2.35
CA ASP A 266 4.31 3.15 2.22
C ASP A 266 4.35 2.51 0.82
N GLY A 267 3.35 2.81 -0.01
CA GLY A 267 3.24 2.33 -1.39
C GLY A 267 2.84 0.86 -1.46
N SER A 268 2.33 0.29 -0.37
CA SER A 268 1.72 -1.03 -0.35
C SER A 268 0.35 -1.00 -1.04
N THR A 269 -0.14 -2.17 -1.47
CA THR A 269 -1.43 -2.24 -2.16
C THR A 269 -2.58 -2.00 -1.20
N ASP A 270 -3.35 -0.94 -1.46
CA ASP A 270 -4.56 -0.60 -0.69
C ASP A 270 -5.74 -1.49 -1.06
N ILE A 271 -5.94 -1.76 -2.35
CA ILE A 271 -7.11 -2.49 -2.85
C ILE A 271 -6.66 -3.59 -3.80
N GLU A 272 -6.94 -4.83 -3.43
CA GLU A 272 -6.64 -6.02 -4.22
C GLU A 272 -7.93 -6.78 -4.55
N ALA A 273 -8.27 -6.82 -5.84
CA ALA A 273 -9.32 -7.66 -6.40
C ALA A 273 -8.87 -8.16 -7.78
N ALA A 274 -7.75 -8.88 -7.81
CA ALA A 274 -7.05 -9.27 -9.05
C ALA A 274 -7.93 -10.04 -10.06
N ASN A 275 -9.01 -10.69 -9.60
CA ASN A 275 -9.94 -11.44 -10.45
C ASN A 275 -11.32 -10.78 -10.58
N GLY A 276 -11.53 -9.61 -9.98
CA GLY A 276 -12.84 -8.97 -9.85
C GLY A 276 -12.79 -7.48 -10.13
N ARG A 277 -13.96 -6.84 -10.04
CA ARG A 277 -14.11 -5.40 -10.26
C ARG A 277 -14.19 -4.63 -8.95
N LEU A 278 -13.47 -3.51 -8.88
CA LEU A 278 -13.74 -2.44 -7.91
C LEU A 278 -14.90 -1.59 -8.43
N VAL A 279 -15.93 -1.42 -7.60
CA VAL A 279 -17.01 -0.45 -7.82
C VAL A 279 -16.88 0.64 -6.75
N ALA A 280 -16.61 1.87 -7.15
CA ALA A 280 -16.37 2.97 -6.21
C ALA A 280 -17.26 4.18 -6.52
N VAL A 281 -17.93 4.69 -5.49
CA VAL A 281 -18.63 5.97 -5.52
C VAL A 281 -18.02 6.87 -4.45
N SER A 282 -17.34 7.92 -4.88
CA SER A 282 -16.80 8.94 -4.01
C SER A 282 -17.47 10.28 -4.24
N ASN A 283 -17.53 11.13 -3.21
CA ASN A 283 -18.04 12.48 -3.32
C ASN A 283 -16.91 13.53 -3.20
N GLY A 284 -15.80 13.19 -2.55
CA GLY A 284 -14.72 14.10 -2.17
C GLY A 284 -13.33 13.72 -2.69
N GLY A 285 -13.25 12.95 -3.77
CA GLY A 285 -12.01 12.50 -4.40
C GLY A 285 -11.73 11.02 -4.16
N PHE A 286 -10.87 10.44 -4.99
CA PHE A 286 -10.41 9.06 -4.85
C PHE A 286 -8.89 9.05 -4.90
N GLY A 287 -8.24 8.85 -3.76
CA GLY A 287 -6.81 9.12 -3.59
C GLY A 287 -6.49 10.62 -3.67
N THR A 288 -5.21 10.94 -3.57
CA THR A 288 -4.69 12.31 -3.71
C THR A 288 -3.50 12.32 -4.67
N SER A 289 -3.12 13.48 -5.20
CA SER A 289 -1.95 13.59 -6.09
C SER A 289 -0.62 13.26 -5.41
N ALA A 290 -0.56 13.39 -4.08
CA ALA A 290 0.61 13.00 -3.29
C ALA A 290 0.57 11.53 -2.88
N ASN A 291 -0.63 10.94 -2.82
CA ASN A 291 -0.90 9.63 -2.28
C ASN A 291 -2.08 9.00 -3.05
N PRO A 292 -1.85 8.50 -4.27
CA PRO A 292 -2.87 7.80 -5.05
C PRO A 292 -3.33 6.54 -4.31
N ILE A 293 -4.46 5.97 -4.70
CA ILE A 293 -4.83 4.63 -4.20
C ILE A 293 -4.03 3.59 -4.97
N GLU A 294 -3.28 2.75 -4.26
CA GLU A 294 -2.57 1.62 -4.85
C GLU A 294 -3.51 0.43 -5.07
N THR A 295 -3.56 -0.07 -6.30
CA THR A 295 -4.54 -1.07 -6.72
C THR A 295 -3.91 -2.27 -7.45
N THR A 296 -4.57 -3.43 -7.31
CA THR A 296 -4.39 -4.63 -8.14
C THR A 296 -5.78 -5.16 -8.52
N LEU A 297 -6.28 -4.80 -9.70
CA LEU A 297 -7.68 -4.99 -10.09
C LEU A 297 -7.81 -5.62 -11.47
N SER A 298 -8.80 -6.51 -11.66
CA SER A 298 -9.16 -6.92 -13.02
C SER A 298 -9.84 -5.79 -13.79
N SER A 299 -10.75 -5.06 -13.14
CA SER A 299 -11.42 -3.91 -13.75
C SER A 299 -11.89 -2.90 -12.70
N ILE A 300 -12.25 -1.70 -13.17
CA ILE A 300 -12.75 -0.62 -12.33
C ILE A 300 -14.02 0.03 -12.91
N ASP A 301 -14.99 0.29 -12.03
CA ASP A 301 -16.12 1.18 -12.25
C ASP A 301 -16.12 2.23 -11.13
N LEU A 302 -15.74 3.46 -11.46
CA LEU A 302 -15.57 4.53 -10.48
C LEU A 302 -16.35 5.78 -10.87
N THR A 303 -17.02 6.39 -9.90
CA THR A 303 -17.62 7.71 -10.02
C THR A 303 -17.16 8.60 -8.86
N ASN A 304 -16.50 9.72 -9.16
CA ASN A 304 -16.30 10.81 -8.21
C ASN A 304 -17.27 11.96 -8.51
N SER A 305 -18.00 12.43 -7.49
CA SER A 305 -19.23 13.17 -7.71
C SER A 305 -19.13 14.70 -7.53
N THR A 306 -18.44 15.22 -6.52
CA THR A 306 -18.54 16.67 -6.20
C THR A 306 -17.23 17.44 -6.14
N THR A 307 -16.18 16.90 -5.51
CA THR A 307 -14.89 17.59 -5.37
C THR A 307 -13.75 16.59 -5.37
N GLY A 308 -12.52 17.08 -5.48
CA GLY A 308 -11.32 16.28 -5.36
C GLY A 308 -11.00 15.48 -6.62
N ASP A 309 -9.71 15.27 -6.84
CA ASP A 309 -9.18 14.51 -7.96
C ASP A 309 -9.44 13.00 -7.82
N VAL A 310 -9.31 12.29 -8.92
CA VAL A 310 -9.14 10.82 -8.95
C VAL A 310 -7.68 10.51 -9.22
N ASN A 311 -7.01 9.81 -8.31
CA ASN A 311 -5.61 9.42 -8.39
C ASN A 311 -5.50 7.92 -8.10
N ILE A 312 -5.14 7.15 -9.12
CA ILE A 312 -5.03 5.69 -9.07
C ILE A 312 -3.61 5.28 -9.44
N TYR A 313 -3.06 4.35 -8.69
CA TYR A 313 -1.81 3.67 -8.97
C TYR A 313 -2.05 2.17 -9.10
N GLU A 314 -2.23 1.71 -10.34
CA GLU A 314 -2.39 0.29 -10.64
C GLU A 314 -1.01 -0.40 -10.78
N THR A 315 -0.86 -1.52 -10.09
CA THR A 315 0.41 -2.27 -10.06
C THR A 315 0.56 -3.26 -11.21
N ASP A 316 -0.53 -3.64 -11.88
CA ASP A 316 -0.57 -4.44 -13.10
C ASP A 316 -1.44 -3.75 -14.17
N GLY A 317 -2.03 -4.54 -15.09
CA GLY A 317 -2.89 -4.03 -16.16
C GLY A 317 -4.34 -3.88 -15.72
N LEU A 318 -5.05 -2.90 -16.29
CA LEU A 318 -6.39 -2.52 -15.85
C LEU A 318 -7.38 -2.45 -17.02
N GLU A 319 -8.60 -2.93 -16.80
CA GLU A 319 -9.75 -2.60 -17.63
C GLU A 319 -10.60 -1.50 -16.96
N ILE A 320 -10.75 -0.35 -17.62
CA ILE A 320 -11.72 0.65 -17.21
C ILE A 320 -13.07 0.26 -17.78
N SER A 321 -14.03 -0.12 -16.93
CA SER A 321 -15.43 -0.31 -17.31
C SER A 321 -16.22 1.00 -17.26
N SER A 322 -15.87 1.88 -16.31
CA SER A 322 -16.39 3.25 -16.19
C SER A 322 -15.46 4.05 -15.27
N LEU A 323 -15.17 5.30 -15.64
CA LEU A 323 -14.34 6.18 -14.83
C LEU A 323 -14.82 7.63 -14.97
N THR A 324 -15.71 8.04 -14.09
CA THR A 324 -16.41 9.32 -14.20
C THR A 324 -15.92 10.28 -13.12
N GLN A 325 -15.42 11.44 -13.53
CA GLN A 325 -15.27 12.61 -12.66
C GLN A 325 -16.42 13.55 -12.98
N ASN A 326 -17.29 13.86 -12.02
CA ASN A 326 -18.41 14.80 -12.20
C ASN A 326 -18.10 16.20 -11.67
N ALA A 327 -17.00 16.39 -10.94
CA ALA A 327 -16.56 17.69 -10.47
C ALA A 327 -15.87 18.47 -11.60
N ASP A 328 -16.26 19.74 -11.79
CA ASP A 328 -15.63 20.62 -12.76
C ASP A 328 -14.27 21.11 -12.25
N GLY A 329 -13.24 21.02 -13.10
CA GLY A 329 -11.89 21.49 -12.80
C GLY A 329 -11.03 20.53 -11.96
N GLU A 330 -11.54 19.35 -11.62
CA GLU A 330 -10.78 18.29 -10.94
C GLU A 330 -10.24 17.29 -11.96
N ASP A 331 -9.11 16.66 -11.64
CA ASP A 331 -8.36 15.82 -12.55
C ASP A 331 -8.68 14.33 -12.38
N ILE A 332 -8.35 13.56 -13.42
CA ILE A 332 -8.22 12.10 -13.37
C ILE A 332 -6.79 11.74 -13.73
N THR A 333 -6.08 11.09 -12.81
CA THR A 333 -4.72 10.58 -12.99
C THR A 333 -4.69 9.08 -12.72
N VAL A 334 -4.35 8.29 -13.73
CA VAL A 334 -4.17 6.84 -13.62
C VAL A 334 -2.75 6.48 -14.03
N SER A 335 -1.96 6.00 -13.08
CA SER A 335 -0.70 5.32 -13.36
C SER A 335 -0.93 3.82 -13.36
N TYR A 336 -0.41 3.09 -14.33
CA TYR A 336 -0.65 1.65 -14.45
C TYR A 336 0.57 0.92 -14.96
N SER A 337 0.72 -0.36 -14.62
CA SER A 337 1.70 -1.24 -15.28
C SER A 337 0.99 -2.07 -16.35
N GLY A 338 1.71 -2.82 -17.19
CA GLY A 338 1.03 -3.68 -18.18
C GLY A 338 0.11 -2.92 -19.16
N SER A 339 -1.02 -3.51 -19.53
CA SER A 339 -1.95 -2.97 -20.54
C SER A 339 -3.13 -2.24 -19.90
N LEU A 340 -3.62 -1.18 -20.57
CA LEU A 340 -4.83 -0.46 -20.18
C LEU A 340 -5.87 -0.49 -21.31
N SER A 341 -7.11 -0.87 -20.98
CA SER A 341 -8.26 -0.83 -21.89
C SER A 341 -9.40 0.04 -21.34
N GLY A 342 -10.34 0.45 -22.20
CA GLY A 342 -11.52 1.23 -21.80
C GLY A 342 -11.27 2.70 -21.48
N ARG A 343 -10.14 3.27 -21.94
CA ARG A 343 -9.78 4.68 -21.71
C ARG A 343 -10.84 5.67 -22.23
N ASP A 344 -11.57 5.30 -23.27
CA ASP A 344 -12.66 6.06 -23.87
C ASP A 344 -13.94 6.07 -23.01
N LEU A 345 -14.02 5.21 -22.00
CA LEU A 345 -15.09 5.17 -21.00
C LEU A 345 -14.82 6.08 -19.79
N ALA A 346 -13.66 6.74 -19.76
CA ALA A 346 -13.37 7.78 -18.79
C ALA A 346 -14.01 9.11 -19.22
N THR A 347 -14.71 9.80 -18.32
CA THR A 347 -15.53 10.97 -18.66
C THR A 347 -15.42 12.11 -17.64
N PHE A 348 -15.72 13.32 -18.15
CA PHE A 348 -15.86 14.57 -17.41
C PHE A 348 -17.23 15.19 -17.71
N PRO A 349 -17.69 16.19 -16.92
CA PRO A 349 -18.79 17.04 -17.33
C PRO A 349 -18.45 17.82 -18.61
N ASP A 350 -19.48 18.17 -19.38
CA ASP A 350 -19.33 19.03 -20.56
C ASP A 350 -18.64 20.35 -20.17
N SER A 351 -17.59 20.71 -20.93
CA SER A 351 -16.78 21.93 -20.69
C SER A 351 -15.93 21.92 -19.42
N SER A 352 -15.68 20.75 -18.82
CA SER A 352 -14.76 20.64 -17.68
C SER A 352 -13.38 21.23 -17.99
N LEU A 353 -12.80 21.90 -16.99
CA LEU A 353 -11.41 22.37 -17.03
C LEU A 353 -10.38 21.34 -16.53
N GLY A 354 -10.84 20.18 -16.05
CA GLY A 354 -10.00 19.10 -15.55
C GLY A 354 -9.16 18.42 -16.64
N ALA A 355 -8.04 17.84 -16.23
CA ALA A 355 -7.13 17.07 -17.08
C ALA A 355 -7.25 15.57 -16.81
N MET A 356 -7.21 14.78 -17.89
CA MET A 356 -7.17 13.32 -17.81
C MET A 356 -5.81 12.81 -18.26
N THR A 357 -5.08 12.17 -17.35
CA THR A 357 -3.72 11.69 -17.57
C THR A 357 -3.65 10.19 -17.32
N PHE A 358 -3.15 9.44 -18.31
CA PHE A 358 -2.87 8.01 -18.19
C PHE A 358 -1.39 7.77 -18.43
N THR A 359 -0.69 7.25 -17.43
CA THR A 359 0.75 7.03 -17.49
C THR A 359 1.05 5.54 -17.36
N GLN A 360 1.47 4.92 -18.47
CA GLN A 360 2.00 3.57 -18.42
C GLN A 360 3.38 3.60 -17.76
N ARG A 361 3.53 2.82 -16.70
CA ARG A 361 4.79 2.59 -16.02
C ARG A 361 5.48 1.41 -16.71
N GLN A 362 6.65 1.68 -17.28
CA GLN A 362 7.55 0.60 -17.67
C GLN A 362 8.09 -0.06 -16.38
N PRO A 363 8.20 -1.40 -16.32
CA PRO A 363 9.06 -2.04 -15.33
C PRO A 363 10.45 -1.38 -15.40
N ALA A 364 11.16 -1.27 -14.27
CA ALA A 364 12.48 -0.63 -14.21
C ALA A 364 13.32 -1.00 -15.45
N PRO A 365 13.97 -0.02 -16.13
CA PRO A 365 14.53 -0.23 -17.45
C PRO A 365 15.44 -1.46 -17.44
N VAL A 366 14.99 -2.51 -18.13
CA VAL A 366 15.84 -3.64 -18.46
C VAL A 366 16.99 -3.02 -19.24
N ASN A 367 18.22 -3.12 -18.72
CA ASN A 367 19.38 -2.62 -19.44
C ASN A 367 19.28 -3.14 -20.88
N VAL A 368 19.53 -2.30 -21.90
CA VAL A 368 19.34 -2.71 -23.31
C VAL A 368 20.12 -4.01 -23.59
N ALA A 369 21.24 -4.21 -22.90
CA ALA A 369 22.01 -5.45 -22.89
C ALA A 369 21.19 -6.72 -22.52
N ASP A 370 20.24 -6.61 -21.61
CA ASP A 370 19.45 -7.70 -21.04
C ASP A 370 18.10 -7.92 -21.77
N GLN A 371 17.76 -7.06 -22.73
CA GLN A 371 16.53 -7.20 -23.51
C GLN A 371 16.56 -8.49 -24.34
N ILE A 372 15.52 -9.32 -24.26
CA ILE A 372 15.44 -10.58 -25.03
C ILE A 372 14.87 -10.31 -26.43
N LEU A 373 15.54 -10.81 -27.48
CA LEU A 373 15.07 -10.71 -28.85
C LEU A 373 14.04 -11.81 -29.14
N GLU A 374 12.79 -11.42 -29.47
CA GLU A 374 11.70 -12.35 -29.76
C GLU A 374 12.09 -13.40 -30.82
N GLY A 375 11.77 -14.67 -30.53
CA GLY A 375 12.11 -15.82 -31.39
C GLY A 375 13.53 -16.37 -31.25
N SER A 376 14.46 -15.64 -30.63
CA SER A 376 15.84 -16.11 -30.42
C SER A 376 16.09 -16.71 -29.03
N GLY A 377 15.32 -16.28 -28.01
CA GLY A 377 15.53 -16.64 -26.61
C GLY A 377 16.85 -16.14 -26.00
N LYS A 378 17.57 -15.26 -26.71
CA LYS A 378 18.86 -14.68 -26.31
C LYS A 378 18.73 -13.20 -26.05
N SER A 379 19.55 -12.65 -25.16
CA SER A 379 19.59 -11.20 -24.95
C SER A 379 20.26 -10.47 -26.11
N VAL A 380 20.04 -9.17 -26.22
CA VAL A 380 20.71 -8.31 -27.20
C VAL A 380 22.24 -8.31 -26.98
N SER A 381 22.70 -8.40 -25.72
CA SER A 381 24.14 -8.59 -25.40
C SER A 381 24.67 -9.93 -25.89
N ASP A 382 23.95 -11.04 -25.68
CA ASP A 382 24.33 -12.36 -26.15
C ASP A 382 24.50 -12.38 -27.67
N VAL A 383 23.55 -11.76 -28.39
CA VAL A 383 23.58 -11.67 -29.85
C VAL A 383 24.71 -10.76 -30.34
N SER A 384 25.01 -9.66 -29.63
CA SER A 384 26.14 -8.78 -29.95
C SER A 384 27.49 -9.52 -29.81
N VAL A 385 27.67 -10.25 -28.71
CA VAL A 385 28.85 -11.06 -28.45
C VAL A 385 29.00 -12.15 -29.50
N GLU A 386 27.91 -12.88 -29.80
CA GLU A 386 27.92 -13.96 -30.79
C GLU A 386 28.29 -13.46 -32.19
N ASN A 387 27.71 -12.34 -32.63
CA ASN A 387 28.05 -11.73 -33.92
C ASN A 387 29.51 -11.30 -34.00
N THR A 388 30.05 -10.72 -32.93
CA THR A 388 31.45 -10.29 -32.90
C THR A 388 32.41 -11.48 -32.89
N VAL A 389 32.05 -12.58 -32.22
CA VAL A 389 32.78 -13.85 -32.27
C VAL A 389 32.78 -14.44 -33.69
N GLN A 390 31.64 -14.44 -34.38
CA GLN A 390 31.55 -14.95 -35.76
C GLN A 390 32.38 -14.12 -36.74
N LEU A 391 32.37 -12.79 -36.60
CA LEU A 391 33.21 -11.92 -37.39
C LEU A 391 34.70 -12.19 -37.14
N ALA A 392 35.10 -12.35 -35.87
CA ALA A 392 36.48 -12.65 -35.51
C ALA A 392 36.97 -13.97 -36.12
N LYS A 393 36.14 -15.03 -36.06
CA LYS A 393 36.43 -16.32 -36.71
C LYS A 393 36.57 -16.22 -38.23
N THR A 394 35.70 -15.42 -38.85
CA THR A 394 35.74 -15.20 -40.31
C THR A 394 37.02 -14.51 -40.73
N VAL A 395 37.38 -13.41 -40.04
CA VAL A 395 38.63 -12.67 -40.29
C VAL A 395 39.84 -13.56 -40.05
N GLU A 396 39.84 -14.38 -39.01
CA GLU A 396 40.92 -15.33 -38.74
C GLU A 396 41.06 -16.35 -39.88
N SER A 397 39.95 -16.94 -40.33
CA SER A 397 39.94 -17.88 -41.45
C SER A 397 40.50 -17.22 -42.72
N ASP A 398 40.08 -15.99 -43.04
CA ASP A 398 40.56 -15.25 -44.22
C ASP A 398 42.05 -14.93 -44.13
N VAL A 399 42.55 -14.53 -42.95
CA VAL A 399 43.97 -14.29 -42.71
C VAL A 399 44.78 -15.58 -42.84
N ILE A 400 44.29 -16.69 -42.29
CA ILE A 400 44.94 -18.01 -42.43
C ILE A 400 44.98 -18.41 -43.92
N GLN A 401 43.88 -18.25 -44.66
CA GLN A 401 43.79 -18.51 -46.10
C GLN A 401 44.77 -17.65 -46.90
N MET A 402 44.84 -16.34 -46.66
CA MET A 402 45.80 -15.44 -47.31
C MET A 402 47.26 -15.81 -47.00
N THR A 403 47.54 -16.23 -45.77
CA THR A 403 48.90 -16.58 -45.35
C THR A 403 49.35 -17.92 -45.96
N LEU A 404 48.42 -18.87 -46.13
CA LEU A 404 48.63 -20.14 -46.81
C LEU A 404 48.76 -19.98 -48.34
N GLN A 405 48.01 -19.07 -48.96
CA GLN A 405 48.11 -18.81 -50.41
C GLN A 405 49.43 -18.15 -50.82
N ASN A 406 50.05 -17.37 -49.93
CA ASN A 406 51.33 -16.70 -50.19
C ASN A 406 52.57 -17.52 -49.81
N SER A 407 52.40 -18.70 -49.21
CA SER A 407 53.51 -19.59 -48.84
C SER A 407 53.47 -20.87 -49.67
N GLY A 408 54.30 -20.93 -50.73
CA GLY A 408 54.48 -22.12 -51.57
C GLY A 408 55.20 -23.29 -50.88
N SER A 409 54.90 -23.57 -49.61
CA SER A 409 55.53 -24.62 -48.82
C SER A 409 54.46 -25.43 -48.10
N GLY A 410 54.40 -26.72 -48.42
CA GLY A 410 53.49 -27.68 -47.81
C GLY A 410 53.57 -27.74 -46.28
N ASN A 411 52.40 -28.02 -45.70
CA ASN A 411 52.13 -28.50 -44.35
C ASN A 411 52.86 -27.79 -43.20
N LYS A 412 52.36 -26.61 -42.81
CA LYS A 412 52.26 -26.26 -41.38
C LYS A 412 50.86 -25.77 -41.09
N ALA A 413 50.11 -26.55 -40.30
CA ALA A 413 48.84 -26.10 -39.74
C ALA A 413 49.11 -24.87 -38.88
N VAL A 414 48.54 -23.73 -39.26
CA VAL A 414 48.52 -22.54 -38.40
C VAL A 414 47.65 -22.92 -37.19
N ALA A 415 48.23 -22.90 -35.99
CA ALA A 415 47.46 -23.09 -34.78
C ALA A 415 46.38 -21.99 -34.72
N SER A 416 45.13 -22.39 -34.53
CA SER A 416 44.00 -21.48 -34.31
C SER A 416 44.42 -20.38 -33.34
N LEU A 417 44.30 -19.14 -33.77
CA LEU A 417 44.27 -18.00 -32.88
C LEU A 417 42.99 -18.18 -32.05
N ASP A 418 43.07 -18.02 -30.75
CA ASP A 418 41.96 -18.25 -29.81
C ASP A 418 40.91 -17.11 -29.92
N SER A 419 40.26 -16.98 -31.09
CA SER A 419 39.22 -15.99 -31.37
C SER A 419 37.81 -16.48 -31.01
N GLY A 420 37.68 -17.76 -30.65
CA GLY A 420 36.39 -18.42 -30.50
C GLY A 420 35.70 -18.25 -29.15
N GLY A 421 36.41 -17.75 -28.12
CA GLY A 421 35.86 -17.54 -26.79
C GLY A 421 35.21 -16.18 -26.61
N SER A 422 34.07 -16.12 -25.91
CA SER A 422 33.37 -14.87 -25.57
C SER A 422 34.19 -13.88 -24.75
N MET A 423 35.34 -14.30 -24.20
CA MET A 423 36.29 -13.46 -23.46
C MET A 423 37.55 -13.09 -24.26
N SER A 424 37.56 -13.30 -25.58
CA SER A 424 38.68 -12.90 -26.43
C SER A 424 38.76 -11.38 -26.55
N SER A 425 39.96 -10.80 -26.61
CA SER A 425 40.18 -9.34 -26.66
C SER A 425 39.64 -8.65 -27.93
N TYR A 426 39.08 -9.43 -28.86
CA TYR A 426 38.47 -8.98 -30.11
C TYR A 426 36.94 -9.00 -30.08
N VAL A 427 36.35 -9.51 -29.00
CA VAL A 427 34.91 -9.58 -28.78
C VAL A 427 34.50 -8.37 -27.94
N THR A 428 33.48 -7.65 -28.40
CA THR A 428 32.92 -6.50 -27.68
C THR A 428 31.41 -6.66 -27.65
N ASP A 429 30.82 -6.46 -26.47
CA ASP A 429 29.39 -6.21 -26.37
C ASP A 429 29.18 -4.70 -26.47
N ILE A 430 28.61 -4.25 -27.58
CA ILE A 430 28.39 -2.82 -27.82
C ILE A 430 27.25 -2.25 -26.96
N PHE A 431 26.51 -3.11 -26.26
CA PHE A 431 25.43 -2.73 -25.34
C PHE A 431 25.88 -2.76 -23.86
N SER A 432 27.11 -3.20 -23.59
CA SER A 432 27.71 -3.21 -22.23
C SER A 432 28.36 -1.88 -21.83
N ASP A 433 28.66 -1.01 -22.79
CA ASP A 433 29.25 0.32 -22.57
C ASP A 433 28.12 1.36 -22.54
N PRO A 434 28.00 2.25 -21.53
CA PRO A 434 26.88 3.18 -21.35
C PRO A 434 26.85 4.35 -22.36
N HIS A 435 27.15 4.09 -23.63
CA HIS A 435 27.02 5.09 -24.68
C HIS A 435 25.54 5.21 -25.06
N VAL A 436 25.02 6.44 -25.01
CA VAL A 436 23.63 6.77 -25.34
C VAL A 436 23.32 6.30 -26.76
N LEU A 437 22.54 5.23 -26.89
CA LEU A 437 21.92 4.86 -28.15
C LEU A 437 20.90 5.96 -28.49
N VAL A 438 21.00 6.52 -29.69
CA VAL A 438 20.01 7.48 -30.18
C VAL A 438 18.75 6.69 -30.52
N GLU A 439 17.73 6.82 -29.67
CA GLU A 439 16.41 6.25 -29.92
C GLU A 439 15.76 6.98 -31.10
N PHE A 440 15.44 6.24 -32.17
CA PHE A 440 14.55 6.75 -33.21
C PHE A 440 13.12 6.48 -32.76
N SER A 441 12.47 7.47 -32.14
CA SER A 441 11.02 7.43 -31.88
C SER A 441 10.27 7.16 -33.19
N SER A 442 9.30 6.25 -33.13
CA SER A 442 8.40 5.89 -34.23
C SER A 442 7.43 7.00 -34.65
N ASP A 443 7.47 8.17 -34.02
CA ASP A 443 6.40 9.16 -34.10
C ASP A 443 6.64 10.30 -35.09
N PHE A 444 7.56 10.13 -36.05
CA PHE A 444 7.69 11.05 -37.19
C PHE A 444 7.04 10.47 -38.45
N LYS A 445 5.71 10.23 -38.40
CA LYS A 445 4.89 10.28 -39.61
C LYS A 445 4.23 11.64 -39.71
N GLU A 446 4.62 12.35 -40.77
CA GLU A 446 4.07 13.61 -41.26
C GLU A 446 4.48 14.88 -40.48
N ILE A 447 5.36 15.68 -41.10
CA ILE A 447 5.15 17.09 -41.48
C ILE A 447 6.36 17.49 -42.35
N ASN A 448 6.19 17.41 -43.67
CA ASN A 448 6.35 18.54 -44.60
C ASN A 448 6.27 18.04 -46.05
N ALA A 449 5.21 18.47 -46.73
CA ALA A 449 5.04 18.32 -48.17
C ALA A 449 6.11 19.14 -48.89
N GLY A 450 7.03 18.47 -49.59
CA GLY A 450 7.97 19.17 -50.46
C GLY A 450 9.29 18.47 -50.78
N PHE A 451 9.31 17.17 -51.04
CA PHE A 451 10.46 16.52 -51.68
C PHE A 451 10.03 15.32 -52.55
N SER A 452 9.25 15.58 -53.60
CA SER A 452 9.06 14.62 -54.68
C SER A 452 10.27 14.67 -55.60
N GLY A 453 11.27 13.84 -55.31
CA GLY A 453 12.41 13.65 -56.20
C GLY A 453 13.60 12.99 -55.52
N LEU A 454 13.48 11.71 -55.15
CA LEU A 454 14.67 10.87 -54.88
C LEU A 454 14.35 9.39 -55.14
N GLU A 455 14.07 9.07 -56.41
CA GLU A 455 14.32 7.72 -56.90
C GLU A 455 15.83 7.59 -57.18
N ASN A 456 16.40 6.46 -56.75
CA ASN A 456 17.77 5.97 -56.99
C ASN A 456 18.90 6.58 -56.13
N PHE A 457 19.32 5.82 -55.12
CA PHE A 457 20.70 5.87 -54.60
C PHE A 457 21.36 4.48 -54.64
N GLY A 458 21.52 3.98 -55.86
CA GLY A 458 22.58 3.02 -56.20
C GLY A 458 23.74 3.78 -56.84
N GLY A 459 24.77 4.09 -56.04
CA GLY A 459 26.07 4.53 -56.54
C GLY A 459 26.37 6.03 -56.44
N LYS A 460 27.04 6.45 -55.37
CA LYS A 460 28.30 7.22 -55.35
C LYS A 460 28.65 7.65 -53.92
N THR A 461 29.95 7.63 -53.66
CA THR A 461 30.69 8.03 -52.45
C THR A 461 30.26 9.38 -51.88
N VAL A 462 30.06 9.45 -50.55
CA VAL A 462 29.88 10.71 -49.80
C VAL A 462 31.12 10.94 -48.92
N GLU A 463 31.68 12.15 -49.02
CA GLU A 463 32.82 12.63 -48.22
C GLU A 463 32.48 12.69 -46.72
N GLU A 464 33.50 12.42 -45.90
CA GLU A 464 33.46 12.47 -44.44
C GLU A 464 32.94 13.83 -43.92
N ALA A 465 31.87 13.78 -43.12
CA ALA A 465 31.49 14.89 -42.26
C ALA A 465 32.54 15.07 -41.14
N GLN A 466 33.09 16.28 -41.02
CA GLN A 466 34.10 16.59 -40.00
C GLN A 466 33.49 16.55 -38.60
N VAL A 467 33.98 15.61 -37.78
CA VAL A 467 33.64 15.49 -36.36
C VAL A 467 34.25 16.65 -35.58
N ALA A 468 33.41 17.44 -34.91
CA ALA A 468 33.85 18.43 -33.93
C ALA A 468 34.47 17.73 -32.71
N LYS A 469 35.70 18.11 -32.35
CA LYS A 469 36.36 17.68 -31.11
C LYS A 469 35.60 18.22 -29.89
N LEU A 470 35.19 17.35 -28.99
CA LEU A 470 34.74 17.68 -27.64
C LEU A 470 35.77 17.21 -26.62
N GLU A 471 36.18 18.12 -25.73
CA GLU A 471 37.10 17.88 -24.62
C GLU A 471 36.40 17.13 -23.47
N PRO A 472 37.09 16.28 -22.70
CA PRO A 472 36.49 15.54 -21.60
C PRO A 472 36.21 16.46 -20.39
N ALA A 473 34.98 16.38 -19.87
CA ALA A 473 34.56 17.06 -18.65
C ALA A 473 35.18 16.40 -17.39
N LEU A 474 35.67 17.23 -16.48
CA LEU A 474 36.22 16.85 -15.18
C LEU A 474 35.10 16.35 -14.26
N THR A 475 35.22 15.12 -13.74
CA THR A 475 34.35 14.59 -12.68
C THR A 475 34.91 14.92 -11.29
N SER A 476 34.02 15.36 -10.41
CA SER A 476 34.27 15.66 -9.01
C SER A 476 34.46 14.38 -8.17
N GLU A 477 35.56 14.31 -7.42
CA GLU A 477 35.85 13.24 -6.47
C GLU A 477 34.89 13.25 -5.27
N SER A 478 34.20 12.13 -5.03
CA SER A 478 33.65 11.77 -3.71
C SER A 478 34.47 10.60 -3.14
N LYS A 479 34.85 10.75 -1.87
CA LYS A 479 35.82 9.93 -1.13
C LYS A 479 35.31 8.51 -0.91
N VAL A 480 36.12 7.51 -1.27
CA VAL A 480 36.05 6.16 -0.69
C VAL A 480 37.40 5.79 -0.06
N SER A 481 37.28 5.17 1.11
CA SER A 481 38.31 4.70 2.03
C SER A 481 39.33 3.73 1.39
N LYS A 482 40.57 3.82 1.88
CA LYS A 482 41.70 2.96 1.51
C LYS A 482 41.56 1.56 2.12
N SER A 483 41.66 0.52 1.28
CA SER A 483 42.41 -0.70 1.65
C SER A 483 42.93 -1.47 0.42
N LEU A 484 44.26 -1.59 0.38
CA LEU A 484 45.13 -2.58 -0.27
C LEU A 484 44.48 -3.79 -0.97
N PHE A 485 44.79 -4.03 -2.26
CA PHE A 485 45.68 -5.12 -2.74
C PHE A 485 45.87 -5.12 -4.28
N GLN A 486 47.13 -5.28 -4.69
CA GLN A 486 47.70 -5.86 -5.92
C GLN A 486 47.27 -5.40 -7.34
N LYS A 487 48.09 -4.47 -7.83
CA LYS A 487 48.62 -4.28 -9.18
C LYS A 487 48.79 -5.58 -10.02
N ASN A 488 48.20 -5.64 -11.22
CA ASN A 488 48.73 -6.39 -12.36
C ASN A 488 48.32 -5.79 -13.73
N LYS A 489 49.26 -5.00 -14.29
CA LYS A 489 49.68 -4.93 -15.72
C LYS A 489 48.64 -5.29 -16.82
N SER A 490 48.00 -4.28 -17.41
CA SER A 490 47.47 -4.37 -18.80
C SER A 490 47.78 -3.15 -19.70
N GLU A 491 48.37 -2.08 -19.16
CA GLU A 491 48.61 -0.81 -19.90
C GLU A 491 49.61 -0.88 -21.07
N ALA A 492 50.31 -2.00 -21.29
CA ALA A 492 51.33 -2.08 -22.32
C ALA A 492 50.79 -2.36 -23.75
N LYS A 493 49.51 -2.73 -23.93
CA LYS A 493 48.97 -3.14 -25.24
C LYS A 493 48.12 -2.08 -25.96
N GLN A 494 47.43 -1.18 -25.26
CA GLN A 494 46.69 -0.07 -25.89
C GLN A 494 47.61 0.93 -26.61
N VAL A 495 48.84 1.12 -26.11
CA VAL A 495 49.84 2.05 -26.70
C VAL A 495 50.37 1.55 -28.05
N LEU A 496 50.32 0.22 -28.32
CA LEU A 496 50.77 -0.34 -29.60
C LEU A 496 49.75 -0.13 -30.72
N TRP A 497 48.45 -0.21 -30.40
CA TRP A 497 47.36 -0.05 -31.37
C TRP A 497 47.24 1.41 -31.85
N GLN A 498 47.33 2.39 -30.93
CA GLN A 498 47.34 3.80 -31.30
C GLN A 498 48.57 4.22 -32.14
N LYS A 499 49.72 3.55 -31.96
CA LYS A 499 50.93 3.80 -32.76
C LYS A 499 50.84 3.24 -34.18
N MET A 500 50.11 2.15 -34.40
CA MET A 500 49.89 1.60 -35.74
C MET A 500 48.94 2.48 -36.57
N VAL A 501 47.85 2.96 -35.96
CA VAL A 501 46.87 3.84 -36.65
C VAL A 501 47.48 5.19 -37.05
N ARG A 502 48.37 5.78 -36.23
CA ARG A 502 49.06 7.05 -36.59
C ARG A 502 50.09 6.92 -37.72
N LYS A 503 50.63 5.73 -37.98
CA LYS A 503 51.68 5.55 -39.00
C LYS A 503 51.14 5.53 -40.43
N VAL A 504 49.83 5.30 -40.60
CA VAL A 504 49.15 5.26 -41.90
C VAL A 504 48.71 6.67 -42.35
N ALA A 505 48.38 7.57 -41.42
CA ALA A 505 47.88 8.92 -41.74
C ALA A 505 48.97 9.97 -42.06
N ALA A 506 50.24 9.76 -41.68
CA ALA A 506 51.29 10.79 -41.76
C ALA A 506 52.11 10.83 -43.07
N LYS A 507 51.56 10.35 -44.20
CA LYS A 507 52.30 10.31 -45.49
C LYS A 507 51.76 11.22 -46.60
N LYS A 508 50.85 12.16 -46.31
CA LYS A 508 50.43 13.19 -47.27
C LYS A 508 50.44 14.59 -46.66
N SER A 509 51.07 15.50 -47.41
CA SER A 509 51.05 16.97 -47.29
C SER A 509 52.10 17.62 -46.38
N GLY A 510 53.07 18.28 -47.03
CA GLY A 510 54.02 19.21 -46.43
C GLY A 510 54.10 20.53 -47.22
N LYS A 511 54.65 21.56 -46.56
CA LYS A 511 54.90 22.98 -46.99
C LYS A 511 53.63 23.86 -47.09
N LYS A 512 53.62 25.15 -46.66
CA LYS A 512 54.62 26.23 -46.76
C LYS A 512 54.29 27.40 -45.78
N LYS A 513 55.30 28.22 -45.44
CA LYS A 513 55.33 29.39 -44.52
C LYS A 513 54.80 30.73 -45.12
N VAL A 514 54.68 31.74 -44.23
CA VAL A 514 54.80 33.24 -44.35
C VAL A 514 53.45 33.98 -44.20
N GLY A 515 53.23 35.08 -43.45
CA GLY A 515 54.08 36.00 -42.66
C GLY A 515 53.27 37.15 -41.96
N LYS A 516 53.99 37.91 -41.11
CA LYS A 516 53.77 39.20 -40.39
C LYS A 516 52.58 40.16 -40.73
N LYS A 517 51.96 40.75 -39.67
CA LYS A 517 52.02 42.17 -39.16
C LYS A 517 50.66 42.88 -38.82
N THR A 518 50.63 43.50 -37.62
CA THR A 518 49.95 44.77 -37.17
C THR A 518 48.40 44.80 -37.05
N SER A 519 47.70 45.45 -36.09
CA SER A 519 47.95 46.61 -35.21
C SER A 519 46.85 46.81 -34.10
N LYS A 520 47.22 47.46 -32.97
CA LYS A 520 46.45 48.46 -32.13
C LYS A 520 45.15 47.98 -31.41
N LYS A 521 44.74 48.39 -30.19
CA LYS A 521 45.09 49.46 -29.21
C LYS A 521 44.34 49.18 -27.87
N SER A 522 44.97 49.57 -26.74
CA SER A 522 44.54 49.90 -25.35
C SER A 522 43.09 49.63 -24.86
N LEU A 523 42.84 49.29 -23.59
CA LEU A 523 42.70 50.27 -22.48
C LEU A 523 42.69 49.60 -21.08
N VAL A 524 43.37 50.22 -20.11
CA VAL A 524 43.30 49.98 -18.64
C VAL A 524 43.35 51.35 -17.93
N GLY A 525 42.53 51.50 -16.88
CA GLY A 525 42.53 52.58 -15.87
C GLY A 525 41.62 53.77 -16.19
N GLY A 526 40.79 54.34 -15.31
CA GLY A 526 40.52 54.19 -13.88
C GLY A 526 39.74 55.42 -13.35
N ASN A 527 39.19 55.31 -12.13
CA ASN A 527 38.58 56.34 -11.25
C ASN A 527 37.17 56.84 -11.63
N SER A 528 36.27 57.21 -10.70
CA SER A 528 36.43 57.82 -9.37
C SER A 528 35.18 57.66 -8.46
N ASP A 529 35.40 57.72 -7.14
CA ASP A 529 34.41 57.85 -6.06
C ASP A 529 33.43 59.04 -6.18
N THR A 530 32.19 58.89 -5.67
CA THR A 530 31.51 59.84 -4.75
C THR A 530 30.11 59.35 -4.27
N ASN A 531 30.05 58.97 -3.00
CA ASN A 531 29.04 59.19 -1.94
C ASN A 531 27.60 59.72 -2.25
N LYS A 532 26.54 58.99 -1.84
CA LYS A 532 25.57 59.33 -0.75
C LYS A 532 24.24 58.53 -0.79
N ASN A 533 23.80 58.12 0.40
CA ASN A 533 22.42 57.97 0.91
C ASN A 533 21.38 57.06 0.21
N GLN A 534 21.02 55.95 0.86
CA GLN A 534 19.71 55.71 1.54
C GLN A 534 19.57 54.20 1.84
N ARG A 535 19.35 53.83 3.11
CA ARG A 535 18.95 52.47 3.54
C ARG A 535 17.75 52.56 4.48
N ASN A 536 16.68 51.84 4.16
CA ASN A 536 15.60 51.42 5.06
C ASN A 536 15.51 49.89 4.93
N LYS A 537 15.68 49.13 6.04
CA LYS A 537 14.63 48.49 6.87
C LYS A 537 13.82 47.47 6.05
N SER A 538 13.61 46.22 6.47
CA SER A 538 13.62 45.57 7.79
C SER A 538 13.33 44.07 7.61
N SER A 539 13.84 43.21 8.50
CA SER A 539 13.07 42.22 9.27
C SER A 539 14.04 41.20 9.86
N ASN A 540 13.88 40.96 11.16
CA ASN A 540 14.70 40.05 11.94
C ASN A 540 13.76 39.43 12.99
N LEU A 541 14.05 38.17 13.32
CA LEU A 541 13.79 37.48 14.59
C LEU A 541 12.64 36.47 14.69
N THR A 542 13.11 35.27 15.01
CA THR A 542 12.53 34.02 15.52
C THR A 542 11.89 34.12 16.93
N PRO A 543 11.14 33.10 17.38
CA PRO A 543 10.20 33.19 18.51
C PRO A 543 10.77 32.70 19.85
N VAL A 544 10.24 33.23 20.96
CA VAL A 544 10.38 32.63 22.30
C VAL A 544 9.06 32.73 23.09
N SER A 545 8.77 31.61 23.76
CA SER A 545 7.74 31.24 24.74
C SER A 545 7.31 32.30 25.78
N GLY A 546 6.06 32.19 26.27
CA GLY A 546 5.69 32.71 27.60
C GLY A 546 4.21 33.04 27.84
N ALA A 547 3.52 32.13 28.55
CA ALA A 547 2.46 32.31 29.56
C ALA A 547 1.33 33.35 29.37
N ARG A 548 0.08 32.87 29.46
CA ARG A 548 -1.16 33.66 29.66
C ARG A 548 -1.63 33.56 31.11
N PRO A 549 -2.19 34.64 31.68
CA PRO A 549 -3.19 34.52 32.74
C PRO A 549 -4.52 35.23 32.43
N PHE A 550 -5.49 34.85 33.25
CA PHE A 550 -6.93 35.10 33.32
C PHE A 550 -7.44 36.55 33.32
N GLU A 551 -8.71 36.68 32.90
CA GLU A 551 -9.84 37.52 33.42
C GLU A 551 -10.58 38.25 32.28
N ARG A 552 -11.88 38.57 32.30
CA ARG A 552 -13.09 38.26 33.09
C ARG A 552 -14.21 39.06 32.39
N GLY A 553 -15.37 38.45 32.18
CA GLY A 553 -16.69 39.12 32.13
C GLY A 553 -17.07 39.96 30.91
N SER A 554 -18.20 39.62 30.27
CA SER A 554 -19.49 40.30 30.50
C SER A 554 -20.57 39.85 29.50
N ILE A 555 -21.73 39.53 30.05
CA ILE A 555 -23.00 39.20 29.36
C ILE A 555 -23.62 40.50 28.81
N PRO A 556 -24.44 40.46 27.75
CA PRO A 556 -25.86 40.75 27.98
C PRO A 556 -26.87 39.81 27.27
N LEU A 557 -27.88 39.54 28.09
CA LEU A 557 -29.28 39.14 27.89
C LEU A 557 -29.96 39.32 26.52
N GLN A 558 -30.69 38.24 26.17
CA GLN A 558 -32.07 38.14 25.71
C GLN A 558 -32.58 38.98 24.52
N GLN A 559 -33.10 38.27 23.52
CA GLN A 559 -34.48 38.51 23.07
C GLN A 559 -35.16 37.24 22.52
N ARG A 560 -36.48 37.24 22.68
CA ARG A 560 -37.44 36.14 22.59
C ARG A 560 -37.87 35.80 21.14
N SER A 561 -38.27 34.53 20.96
CA SER A 561 -39.50 34.03 20.29
C SER A 561 -39.93 34.63 18.95
N PHE A 562 -40.14 33.78 17.92
CA PHE A 562 -41.50 33.36 17.51
C PHE A 562 -41.47 32.32 16.37
N ARG A 563 -42.33 31.30 16.57
CA ARG A 563 -42.90 30.29 15.65
C ARG A 563 -42.03 29.17 15.13
#